data_AF-A0A7T4QPD4-F1
#
_entry.id   AF-A0A7T4QPD4-F1
#
_cell.length_a   1.000
_cell.length_b   1.000
_cell.length_c   1.000
_cell.angle_alpha   90.00
_cell.angle_beta   90.00
_cell.angle_gamma   90.00
#
_symmetry.space_group_name_H-M   'P 1'
#
loop_
_entity.id
_entity.type
_entity.pdbx_description
1 polymer ?
#
loop_
_entity_poly.entity_id
_entity_poly.type
_entity_poly.pdbx_seq_one_letter_code
_entity_poly.pdbx_strand_id
1 'polypeptide(L)'
;MKSLVISFLVLPNFTKNETDIKTDMDIWLYLLKNMSKLDKISDFLDKRVFGLIFYIGEVAKLTPEDKIAYEASLKHKRDAENTYSTAQLIGHDRGLKEGLKEGIAKGAHKKAIETALKFENMGLPIEQIAGGTGLTIDEIERLK
;
A
#
# COMPACT_ATOMS: atom_id res chain seq x y z
N MET A 1 -45.41 -13.75 -11.50
CA MET A 1 -45.87 -13.03 -10.29
C MET A 1 -44.87 -13.33 -9.18
N LYS A 2 -44.04 -12.37 -8.73
CA LYS A 2 -43.12 -12.61 -7.60
C LYS A 2 -43.95 -12.54 -6.31
N SER A 3 -43.98 -13.62 -5.53
CA SER A 3 -44.63 -13.60 -4.21
C SER A 3 -43.75 -12.84 -3.23
N LEU A 4 -44.36 -11.95 -2.45
CA LEU A 4 -43.70 -11.27 -1.34
C LEU A 4 -43.78 -12.20 -0.12
N VAL A 5 -42.63 -12.65 0.38
CA VAL A 5 -42.56 -13.38 1.65
C VAL A 5 -42.10 -12.39 2.72
N ILE A 6 -42.96 -12.13 3.70
CA ILE A 6 -42.65 -11.31 4.87
C ILE A 6 -42.40 -12.26 6.04
N SER A 7 -41.18 -12.27 6.55
CA SER A 7 -40.81 -13.04 7.74
C SER A 7 -40.77 -12.10 8.95
N PHE A 8 -41.54 -12.45 9.99
CA PHE A 8 -41.53 -11.72 11.25
C PHE A 8 -40.52 -12.36 12.22
N LEU A 9 -39.67 -11.52 12.79
CA LEU A 9 -38.64 -11.91 13.74
C LEU A 9 -38.98 -11.29 15.10
N VAL A 10 -39.20 -12.15 16.10
CA VAL A 10 -39.62 -11.75 17.45
C VAL A 10 -38.50 -12.09 18.44
N LEU A 11 -37.65 -11.11 18.73
CA LEU A 11 -36.47 -11.27 19.60
C LEU A 11 -36.79 -11.82 21.01
N PRO A 12 -37.90 -11.46 21.68
CA PRO A 12 -38.25 -12.06 22.97
C PRO A 12 -38.33 -13.60 22.95
N ASN A 13 -38.81 -14.18 21.84
CA ASN A 13 -38.97 -15.64 21.69
C ASN A 13 -37.65 -16.39 21.48
N PHE A 14 -36.56 -15.69 21.21
CA PHE A 14 -35.24 -16.30 21.07
C PHE A 14 -34.65 -16.60 22.45
N THR A 15 -34.63 -17.85 22.88
CA THR A 15 -34.21 -18.26 24.24
C THR A 15 -32.94 -19.11 24.28
N LYS A 16 -32.25 -19.27 23.15
CA LYS A 16 -31.02 -20.07 23.06
C LYS A 16 -29.88 -19.40 23.85
N ASN A 17 -29.09 -20.22 24.55
CA ASN A 17 -27.87 -19.80 25.23
C ASN A 17 -26.64 -20.03 24.33
N GLU A 18 -25.47 -19.56 24.76
CA GLU A 18 -24.22 -19.62 23.97
C GLU A 18 -23.89 -21.02 23.44
N THR A 19 -24.12 -22.06 24.24
CA THR A 19 -23.89 -23.47 23.86
C THR A 19 -24.86 -23.99 22.80
N ASP A 20 -26.00 -23.33 22.62
CA ASP A 20 -27.07 -23.73 21.69
C ASP A 20 -27.04 -22.96 20.37
N ILE A 21 -26.08 -22.05 20.20
CA ILE A 21 -25.90 -21.26 18.99
C ILE A 21 -25.23 -22.13 17.93
N LYS A 22 -25.97 -22.48 16.88
CA LYS A 22 -25.50 -23.41 15.83
C LYS A 22 -25.50 -22.81 14.42
N THR A 23 -26.23 -21.72 14.21
CA THR A 23 -26.43 -21.13 12.88
C THR A 23 -26.09 -19.64 12.86
N ASP A 24 -25.82 -19.09 11.67
CA ASP A 24 -25.60 -17.65 11.51
C ASP A 24 -26.81 -16.81 11.97
N MET A 25 -28.04 -17.30 11.75
CA MET A 25 -29.23 -16.63 12.25
C MET A 25 -29.31 -16.63 13.78
N ASP A 26 -28.94 -17.73 14.44
CA ASP A 26 -28.85 -17.79 15.91
C ASP A 26 -27.81 -16.81 16.44
N ILE A 27 -26.67 -16.70 15.75
CA ILE A 27 -25.61 -15.73 16.07
C ILE A 27 -26.17 -14.29 16.02
N TRP A 28 -26.85 -13.92 14.92
CA TRP A 28 -27.43 -12.58 14.77
C TRP A 28 -28.52 -12.28 15.80
N LEU A 29 -29.40 -13.24 16.07
CA LEU A 29 -30.46 -13.12 17.06
C LEU A 29 -29.91 -12.98 18.48
N TYR A 30 -28.90 -13.78 18.82
CA TYR A 30 -28.23 -13.72 20.12
C TYR A 30 -27.53 -12.39 20.30
N LEU A 31 -26.80 -11.92 19.29
CA LEU A 31 -26.13 -10.62 19.31
C LEU A 31 -27.15 -9.49 19.54
N LEU A 32 -28.22 -9.42 18.74
CA LEU A 32 -29.24 -8.37 18.85
C LEU A 32 -29.94 -8.39 20.22
N LYS A 33 -30.24 -9.58 20.76
CA LYS A 33 -30.90 -9.71 22.06
C LYS A 33 -30.01 -9.29 23.23
N ASN A 34 -28.71 -9.58 23.16
CA ASN A 34 -27.78 -9.36 24.26
C ASN A 34 -26.86 -8.14 24.05
N MET A 35 -27.05 -7.37 22.97
CA MET A 35 -26.16 -6.27 22.56
C MET A 35 -25.89 -5.24 23.66
N SER A 36 -26.88 -4.94 24.51
CA SER A 36 -26.73 -3.99 25.62
C SER A 36 -25.92 -4.52 26.81
N LYS A 37 -25.69 -5.84 26.88
CA LYS A 37 -25.00 -6.53 27.98
C LYS A 37 -23.63 -7.08 27.59
N LEU A 38 -23.27 -7.01 26.31
CA LEU A 38 -22.00 -7.52 25.81
C LEU A 38 -20.91 -6.46 26.00
N ASP A 39 -20.08 -6.65 27.03
CA ASP A 39 -18.88 -5.83 27.27
C ASP A 39 -17.67 -6.30 26.47
N LYS A 40 -17.69 -7.54 25.98
CA LYS A 40 -16.65 -8.13 25.12
C LYS A 40 -17.27 -9.00 24.04
N ILE A 41 -16.55 -9.16 22.94
CA ILE A 41 -16.90 -10.12 21.89
C ILE A 41 -16.65 -11.52 22.45
N SER A 42 -17.70 -12.35 22.52
CA SER A 42 -17.54 -13.77 22.87
C SER A 42 -16.92 -14.53 21.69
N ASP A 43 -16.16 -15.58 21.93
CA ASP A 43 -15.32 -16.25 20.91
C ASP A 43 -16.13 -16.76 19.71
N PHE A 44 -17.38 -17.16 19.92
CA PHE A 44 -18.27 -17.60 18.83
C PHE A 44 -18.77 -16.44 17.93
N LEU A 45 -18.59 -15.19 18.37
CA LEU A 45 -18.87 -13.96 17.62
C LEU A 45 -17.62 -13.37 16.96
N ASP A 46 -16.46 -14.01 17.06
CA ASP A 46 -15.21 -13.51 16.47
C ASP A 46 -15.16 -13.73 14.95
N LYS A 47 -16.06 -13.06 14.23
CA LYS A 47 -15.99 -12.89 12.77
C LYS A 47 -15.66 -11.43 12.47
N ARG A 48 -14.86 -11.20 11.42
CA ARG A 48 -14.46 -9.86 10.93
C ARG A 48 -15.59 -8.82 10.87
N VAL A 49 -16.81 -9.24 10.53
CA VAL A 49 -17.98 -8.34 10.44
C VAL A 49 -18.45 -7.83 11.81
N PHE A 50 -18.34 -8.64 12.87
CA PHE A 50 -18.77 -8.27 14.21
C PHE A 50 -17.77 -7.32 14.87
N GLY A 51 -16.47 -7.51 14.65
CA GLY A 51 -15.45 -6.56 15.10
C GLY A 51 -15.70 -5.14 14.60
N LEU A 52 -16.14 -4.98 13.34
CA LEU A 52 -16.51 -3.67 12.79
C LEU A 52 -17.74 -3.06 13.49
N ILE A 53 -18.76 -3.86 13.78
CA ILE A 53 -19.98 -3.40 14.48
C ILE A 53 -19.66 -2.95 15.90
N PHE A 54 -18.85 -3.72 16.64
CA PHE A 54 -18.42 -3.36 17.99
C PHE A 54 -17.57 -2.09 17.99
N TYR A 55 -16.61 -1.97 17.06
CA TYR A 55 -15.82 -0.75 16.89
C TYR A 55 -16.68 0.47 16.60
N ILE A 56 -17.68 0.36 15.70
CA ILE A 56 -18.63 1.45 15.43
C ILE A 56 -19.44 1.78 16.70
N GLY A 57 -19.87 0.77 17.45
CA GLY A 57 -20.61 0.94 18.70
C GLY A 57 -19.78 1.60 19.81
N GLU A 58 -18.51 1.24 19.94
CA GLU A 58 -17.56 1.87 20.87
C GLU A 58 -17.31 3.33 20.47
N VAL A 59 -17.07 3.60 19.19
CA VAL A 59 -16.90 4.97 18.66
C VAL A 59 -18.18 5.80 18.88
N ALA A 60 -19.37 5.20 18.76
CA ALA A 60 -20.64 5.88 18.99
C ALA A 60 -20.92 6.18 20.48
N LYS A 61 -20.28 5.43 21.39
CA LYS A 61 -20.36 5.65 22.85
C LYS A 61 -19.32 6.64 23.38
N LEU A 62 -18.38 7.10 22.54
CA LEU A 62 -17.34 8.04 22.97
C LEU A 62 -17.96 9.34 23.48
N THR A 63 -17.41 9.85 24.57
CA THR A 63 -17.67 11.22 25.01
C THR A 63 -17.15 12.21 23.97
N PRO A 64 -17.64 13.46 23.95
CA PRO A 64 -17.09 14.50 23.06
C PRO A 64 -15.57 14.62 23.17
N GLU A 65 -15.03 14.52 24.38
CA GLU A 65 -13.60 14.58 24.68
C GLU A 65 -12.85 13.38 24.08
N ASP A 66 -13.34 12.16 24.31
CA ASP A 66 -12.71 10.95 23.78
C ASP A 66 -12.78 10.91 22.25
N LYS A 67 -13.87 11.43 21.66
CA LYS A 67 -14.02 11.54 20.22
C LYS A 67 -12.97 12.47 19.61
N ILE A 68 -12.70 13.61 20.25
CA ILE A 68 -11.63 14.54 19.81
C ILE A 68 -10.27 13.87 19.88
N ALA A 69 -9.95 13.20 21.00
CA ALA A 69 -8.68 12.48 21.16
C ALA A 69 -8.52 11.37 20.12
N TYR A 70 -9.59 10.63 19.86
CA TYR A 70 -9.64 9.58 18.85
C TYR A 70 -9.44 10.13 17.43
N GLU A 71 -10.13 11.19 17.03
CA GLU A 71 -9.94 11.87 15.74
C GLU A 71 -8.52 12.42 15.58
N ALA A 72 -7.94 12.99 16.64
CA ALA A 72 -6.56 13.44 16.66
C ALA A 72 -5.58 12.27 16.42
N SER A 73 -5.81 11.13 17.07
CA SER A 73 -4.98 9.93 16.87
C SER A 73 -5.05 9.40 15.42
N LEU A 74 -6.23 9.42 14.81
CA LEU A 74 -6.42 9.04 13.41
C LEU A 74 -5.73 10.03 12.47
N LYS A 75 -5.82 11.32 12.77
CA LYS A 75 -5.11 12.36 12.01
C LYS A 75 -3.60 12.13 12.06
N HIS A 76 -3.03 11.87 13.23
CA HIS A 76 -1.60 11.60 13.36
C HIS A 76 -1.16 10.37 12.54
N LYS A 77 -1.93 9.28 12.58
CA LYS A 77 -1.65 8.09 11.76
C LYS A 77 -1.68 8.42 10.26
N ARG A 78 -2.70 9.13 9.81
CA ARG A 78 -2.85 9.55 8.40
C ARG A 78 -1.73 10.49 7.96
N ASP A 79 -1.36 11.44 8.80
CA ASP A 79 -0.26 12.38 8.51
C ASP A 79 1.07 11.64 8.37
N ALA A 80 1.34 10.66 9.25
CA ALA A 80 2.54 9.82 9.17
C ALA A 80 2.56 8.95 7.91
N GLU A 81 1.44 8.30 7.59
CA GLU A 81 1.29 7.47 6.39
C GLU A 81 1.46 8.29 5.11
N ASN A 82 0.78 9.44 5.02
CA ASN A 82 0.91 10.36 3.88
C ASN A 82 2.34 10.88 3.71
N THR A 83 3.02 11.20 4.81
CA THR A 83 4.43 11.65 4.77
C THR A 83 5.32 10.55 4.20
N TYR A 84 5.17 9.32 4.69
CA TYR A 84 5.93 8.17 4.22
C TYR A 84 5.65 7.85 2.75
N SER A 85 4.38 7.75 2.35
CA SER A 85 4.00 7.48 0.96
C SER A 85 4.51 8.56 0.01
N THR A 86 4.43 9.83 0.40
CA THR A 86 4.97 10.95 -0.40
C THR A 86 6.48 10.84 -0.54
N ALA A 87 7.20 10.52 0.55
CA ALA A 87 8.64 10.34 0.51
C ALA A 87 9.06 9.18 -0.41
N GLN A 88 8.33 8.06 -0.38
CA GLN A 88 8.56 6.94 -1.30
C GLN A 88 8.33 7.33 -2.76
N LEU A 89 7.24 8.04 -3.06
CA LEU A 89 6.90 8.51 -4.40
C LEU A 89 7.98 9.43 -4.97
N ILE A 90 8.42 10.41 -4.17
CA ILE A 90 9.49 11.34 -4.55
C ILE A 90 10.81 10.59 -4.74
N GLY A 91 11.16 9.67 -3.82
CA GLY A 91 12.37 8.87 -3.90
C GLY A 91 12.42 8.00 -5.16
N HIS A 92 11.30 7.36 -5.50
CA HIS A 92 11.18 6.57 -6.73
C HIS A 92 11.33 7.42 -7.99
N ASP A 93 10.62 8.56 -8.07
CA ASP A 93 10.70 9.45 -9.24
C ASP A 93 12.12 10.02 -9.44
N ARG A 94 12.78 10.44 -8.35
CA ARG A 94 14.19 10.87 -8.40
C ARG A 94 15.10 9.75 -8.85
N GLY A 95 14.99 8.57 -8.23
CA GLY A 95 15.81 7.41 -8.59
C GLY A 95 15.64 6.99 -10.05
N LEU A 96 14.42 7.04 -10.57
CA LEU A 96 14.14 6.75 -11.98
C LEU A 96 14.78 7.79 -12.91
N LYS A 97 14.63 9.08 -12.60
CA LYS A 97 15.21 10.18 -13.41
C LYS A 97 16.74 10.14 -13.40
N GLU A 98 17.35 9.99 -12.23
CA GLU A 98 18.81 9.90 -12.08
C GLU A 98 19.35 8.65 -12.75
N GLY A 99 18.72 7.49 -12.52
CA GLY A 99 19.11 6.23 -13.13
C GLY A 99 18.99 6.24 -14.66
N LEU A 100 17.95 6.87 -15.21
CA LEU A 100 17.81 7.02 -16.66
C LEU A 100 18.90 7.92 -17.22
N LYS A 101 19.17 9.08 -16.59
CA LYS A 101 20.21 10.01 -17.02
C LYS A 101 21.59 9.36 -17.00
N GLU A 102 21.92 8.68 -15.90
CA GLU A 102 23.19 7.98 -15.76
C GLU A 102 23.30 6.80 -16.73
N GLY A 103 22.22 6.05 -16.93
CA GLY A 103 22.15 4.95 -17.89
C GLY A 103 22.39 5.40 -19.33
N ILE A 104 21.76 6.50 -19.74
CA ILE A 104 21.99 7.10 -21.08
C ILE A 104 23.44 7.57 -21.23
N ALA A 105 23.99 8.26 -20.24
CA ALA A 105 25.37 8.74 -20.29
C ALA A 105 26.39 7.59 -20.37
N LYS A 106 26.23 6.57 -19.51
CA LYS A 106 27.08 5.36 -19.54
C LYS A 106 26.94 4.60 -20.86
N GLY A 107 25.72 4.48 -21.39
CA GLY A 107 25.46 3.83 -22.67
C GLY A 107 26.13 4.56 -23.84
N ALA A 108 25.99 5.89 -23.89
CA ALA A 108 26.63 6.73 -24.89
C ALA A 108 28.16 6.62 -24.82
N HIS A 109 28.73 6.67 -23.61
CA HIS A 109 30.17 6.54 -23.41
C HIS A 109 30.70 5.16 -23.80
N LYS A 110 30.01 4.07 -23.42
CA LYS A 110 30.36 2.71 -23.87
C LYS A 110 30.35 2.59 -25.39
N LYS A 111 29.32 3.13 -26.04
CA LYS A 111 29.23 3.13 -27.50
C LYS A 111 30.37 3.95 -28.14
N ALA A 112 30.76 5.08 -27.53
CA ALA A 112 31.90 5.86 -27.97
C ALA A 112 33.21 5.06 -27.89
N ILE A 113 33.44 4.34 -26.79
CA ILE A 113 34.59 3.43 -26.63
C ILE A 113 34.59 2.32 -27.68
N GLU A 114 33.47 1.62 -27.86
CA GLU A 114 33.35 0.57 -28.88
C GLU A 114 33.62 1.08 -30.30
N THR A 115 33.19 2.32 -30.58
CA THR A 115 33.43 2.98 -31.86
C THR A 115 34.91 3.36 -32.01
N ALA A 116 35.54 3.87 -30.94
CA ALA A 116 36.96 4.21 -30.94
C ALA A 116 37.85 2.98 -31.23
N LEU A 117 37.56 1.85 -30.58
CA LEU A 117 38.27 0.58 -30.84
C LEU A 117 38.11 0.11 -32.29
N LYS A 118 36.94 0.31 -32.91
CA LYS A 118 36.73 -0.02 -34.33
C LYS A 118 37.54 0.90 -35.24
N PHE A 119 37.56 2.20 -34.95
CA PHE A 119 38.34 3.16 -35.74
C PHE A 119 39.84 2.94 -35.61
N GLU A 120 40.32 2.56 -34.43
CA GLU A 120 41.71 2.17 -34.21
C GLU A 120 42.09 0.93 -35.02
N ASN A 121 41.24 -0.10 -35.03
CA ASN A 121 41.44 -1.29 -35.87
C ASN A 121 41.44 -0.97 -37.38
N MET A 122 40.82 0.14 -37.79
CA MET A 122 40.86 0.65 -39.17
C MET A 122 42.11 1.49 -39.47
N GLY A 123 42.98 1.73 -38.49
CA GLY A 123 44.22 2.49 -38.65
C GLY A 123 44.02 4.01 -38.72
N LEU A 124 42.90 4.54 -38.20
CA LEU A 124 42.64 5.97 -38.18
C LEU A 124 43.57 6.70 -37.18
N PRO A 125 44.06 7.92 -37.49
CA PRO A 125 44.82 8.74 -36.55
C PRO A 125 44.02 9.07 -35.29
N ILE A 126 44.69 9.11 -34.14
CA ILE A 126 44.06 9.35 -32.82
C ILE A 126 43.26 10.65 -32.79
N GLU A 127 43.72 11.72 -33.45
CA GLU A 127 42.99 12.99 -33.48
C GLU A 127 41.64 12.86 -34.23
N GLN A 128 41.59 12.03 -35.28
CA GLN A 128 40.35 11.76 -36.02
C GLN A 128 39.39 10.88 -35.21
N ILE A 129 39.92 9.92 -34.43
CA ILE A 129 39.13 9.08 -33.53
C ILE A 129 38.49 9.92 -32.42
N ALA A 130 39.27 10.82 -31.81
CA ALA A 130 38.78 11.76 -30.81
C ALA A 130 37.64 12.63 -31.37
N GLY A 131 37.84 13.21 -32.56
CA GLY A 131 36.80 14.01 -33.24
C GLY A 131 35.54 13.22 -33.59
N GLY A 132 35.66 11.94 -33.99
CA GLY A 132 34.52 11.11 -34.39
C GLY A 132 33.73 10.47 -33.25
N THR A 133 34.35 10.30 -32.08
CA THR A 133 33.75 9.61 -30.91
C THR A 133 33.42 10.55 -29.77
N GLY A 134 34.01 11.74 -29.74
CA GLY A 134 33.87 12.70 -28.65
C GLY A 134 34.64 12.30 -27.39
N LEU A 135 35.49 11.26 -27.45
CA LEU A 135 36.43 10.90 -26.39
C LEU A 135 37.65 11.83 -26.42
N THR A 136 38.26 12.01 -25.26
CA THR A 136 39.56 12.69 -25.15
C THR A 136 40.68 11.82 -25.68
N ILE A 137 41.78 12.44 -26.11
CA ILE A 137 42.96 11.72 -26.59
C ILE A 137 43.52 10.80 -25.49
N ASP A 138 43.59 11.31 -24.25
CA ASP A 138 43.99 10.53 -23.06
C ASP A 138 43.10 9.29 -22.84
N GLU A 139 41.78 9.41 -23.02
CA GLU A 139 40.87 8.27 -22.90
C GLU A 139 41.15 7.23 -23.99
N ILE A 140 41.38 7.66 -25.22
CA ILE A 140 41.69 6.77 -26.35
C ILE A 140 43.05 6.08 -26.15
N GLU A 141 44.07 6.79 -25.68
CA GLU A 141 45.39 6.22 -25.40
C GLU A 141 45.34 5.16 -24.28
N ARG A 142 44.42 5.30 -23.31
CA ARG A 142 44.18 4.32 -22.24
C ARG A 142 43.39 3.09 -22.69
N LEU A 143 42.83 3.08 -23.91
CA LEU A 143 42.15 1.92 -24.48
C LEU A 143 43.12 0.92 -25.14
N LYS A 144 44.37 1.32 -25.36
CA LYS A 144 45.48 0.46 -25.83
C LYS A 144 46.02 -0.44 -24.73
#